data_AF-A0A2N2G099-F1
#
_entry.id   AF-A0A2N2G099-F1
#
_cell.length_a   1.000
_cell.length_b   1.000
_cell.length_c   1.000
_cell.angle_alpha   90.00
_cell.angle_beta   90.00
_cell.angle_gamma   90.00
#
_symmetry.space_group_name_H-M   'P 1'
#
loop_
_entity.id
_entity.type
_entity.pdbx_description
1 polymer ?
#
loop_
_entity_poly.entity_id
_entity_poly.type
_entity_poly.pdbx_seq_one_letter_code
_entity_poly.pdbx_strand_id
1 'polypeptide(L)'
;MGLIYVNPEGPDGEPNVLASAKDIRETFARMAMGDAETVALVAGGHTFGKCHGAGDASNVGAEPEAEGLIAQGLGWLSKFLSGKGDDTITSGIEGSWTANPTRWDNEYFDILFGYEWNLEKSPAGAWQWTPINPKEEHLAPSAHNPNKKVKTIMTTADLAMRMDPIYGPISKHFHENPDAFADAFARAWFKLTHRDLGPKSRYLGPEVPKEDLIWQDVVPKAEGELINENDIETLKTQILASNLSVSQLVFTAWASASTYRDSDKRGGANGARIRLAPQKDWEANQGTAPVIAKLEAIQKEFNASSNRKVSLADLIVIAGCTAIEKGAKAAGF
;
A
#
# COMPACT_ATOMS: atom_id res chain seq x y z
N MET A 1 19.05 5.10 -6.67
CA MET A 1 18.55 3.91 -5.95
C MET A 1 18.62 4.20 -4.45
N GLY A 2 17.61 3.83 -3.67
CA GLY A 2 17.50 4.20 -2.24
C GLY A 2 16.38 5.19 -1.90
N LEU A 3 15.56 5.58 -2.88
CA LEU A 3 14.35 6.39 -2.67
C LEU A 3 13.16 5.49 -2.34
N ILE A 4 12.17 6.05 -1.62
CA ILE A 4 10.93 5.33 -1.29
C ILE A 4 10.03 5.18 -2.53
N TYR A 5 9.80 6.27 -3.27
CA TYR A 5 8.96 6.31 -4.47
C TYR A 5 9.67 7.01 -5.62
N VAL A 6 9.75 8.35 -5.56
CA VAL A 6 10.27 9.21 -6.61
C VAL A 6 11.30 10.20 -6.07
N ASN A 7 12.01 10.86 -6.96
CA ASN A 7 12.89 11.98 -6.60
C ASN A 7 12.04 13.24 -6.36
N PRO A 8 12.12 13.90 -5.19
CA PRO A 8 11.32 15.09 -4.87
C PRO A 8 11.67 16.31 -5.74
N GLU A 9 12.88 16.36 -6.31
CA GLU A 9 13.30 17.41 -7.24
C GLU A 9 12.69 17.21 -8.63
N GLY A 10 12.22 16.01 -8.96
CA GLY A 10 11.72 15.58 -10.26
C GLY A 10 12.59 14.50 -10.91
N PRO A 11 12.18 13.91 -12.04
CA PRO A 11 12.85 12.76 -12.65
C PRO A 11 14.32 13.05 -12.93
N ASP A 12 15.20 12.18 -12.45
CA ASP A 12 16.66 12.33 -12.57
C ASP A 12 17.23 13.67 -12.02
N GLY A 13 16.50 14.34 -11.12
CA GLY A 13 16.88 15.64 -10.56
C GLY A 13 16.46 16.85 -11.40
N GLU A 14 15.73 16.61 -12.49
CA GLU A 14 15.18 17.67 -13.34
C GLU A 14 13.83 18.15 -12.79
N PRO A 15 13.64 19.46 -12.53
CA PRO A 15 12.42 20.03 -11.95
C PRO A 15 11.25 20.13 -12.94
N ASN A 16 10.95 19.02 -13.60
CA ASN A 16 9.84 18.85 -14.51
C ASN A 16 8.62 18.28 -13.80
N VAL A 17 7.67 19.16 -13.49
CA VAL A 17 6.45 18.85 -12.75
C VAL A 17 5.60 17.76 -13.42
N LEU A 18 5.36 17.86 -14.72
CA LEU A 18 4.50 16.91 -15.44
C LEU A 18 5.19 15.55 -15.63
N ALA A 19 6.51 15.52 -15.73
CA ALA A 19 7.25 14.26 -15.74
C ALA A 19 7.26 13.61 -14.35
N SER A 20 7.41 14.41 -13.28
CA SER A 20 7.29 13.93 -11.89
C SER A 20 5.93 13.27 -11.65
N ALA A 21 4.83 13.84 -12.16
CA ALA A 21 3.49 13.26 -12.05
C ALA A 21 3.39 11.83 -12.63
N LYS A 22 4.11 11.54 -13.72
CA LYS A 22 4.12 10.20 -14.33
C LYS A 22 4.82 9.19 -13.43
N ASP A 23 5.99 9.56 -12.89
CA ASP A 23 6.74 8.70 -11.97
C ASP A 23 5.99 8.48 -10.67
N ILE A 24 5.32 9.52 -10.15
CA ILE A 24 4.46 9.42 -8.96
C ILE A 24 3.35 8.41 -9.23
N ARG A 25 2.63 8.54 -10.34
CA ARG A 25 1.53 7.63 -10.69
C ARG A 25 1.99 6.19 -10.81
N GLU A 26 3.07 5.97 -11.55
CA GLU A 26 3.62 4.63 -11.77
C GLU A 26 4.08 3.97 -10.45
N THR A 27 4.84 4.70 -9.63
CA THR A 27 5.38 4.15 -8.38
C THR A 27 4.30 3.92 -7.33
N PHE A 28 3.34 4.83 -7.17
CA PHE A 28 2.21 4.63 -6.26
C PHE A 28 1.29 3.50 -6.73
N ALA A 29 1.05 3.36 -8.04
CA ALA A 29 0.29 2.23 -8.59
C ALA A 29 0.98 0.88 -8.30
N ARG A 30 2.32 0.81 -8.45
CA ARG A 30 3.11 -0.37 -8.05
C ARG A 30 3.03 -0.66 -6.55
N MET A 31 2.71 0.33 -5.75
CA MET A 31 2.45 0.20 -4.32
C MET A 31 0.95 0.15 -3.97
N ALA A 32 0.11 -0.20 -4.95
CA ALA A 32 -1.32 -0.40 -4.79
C ALA A 32 -2.11 0.84 -4.32
N MET A 33 -1.66 2.05 -4.68
CA MET A 33 -2.39 3.29 -4.46
C MET A 33 -2.90 3.86 -5.78
N GLY A 34 -4.20 4.14 -5.86
CA GLY A 34 -4.81 4.84 -6.99
C GLY A 34 -4.65 6.35 -6.90
N ASP A 35 -5.05 7.09 -7.94
CA ASP A 35 -4.75 8.53 -8.05
C ASP A 35 -5.30 9.37 -6.89
N ALA A 36 -6.54 9.10 -6.44
CA ALA A 36 -7.12 9.81 -5.30
C ALA A 36 -6.43 9.48 -3.97
N GLU A 37 -6.01 8.23 -3.78
CA GLU A 37 -5.24 7.81 -2.59
C GLU A 37 -3.86 8.46 -2.61
N THR A 38 -3.22 8.58 -3.78
CA THR A 38 -1.94 9.26 -3.95
C THR A 38 -2.02 10.74 -3.60
N VAL A 39 -2.98 11.49 -4.17
CA VAL A 39 -3.17 12.90 -3.84
C VAL A 39 -3.45 13.07 -2.34
N ALA A 40 -4.33 12.24 -1.78
CA ALA A 40 -4.67 12.31 -0.37
C ALA A 40 -3.45 12.04 0.54
N LEU A 41 -2.62 11.04 0.22
CA LEU A 41 -1.42 10.71 0.99
C LEU A 41 -0.34 11.79 0.90
N VAL A 42 -0.09 12.33 -0.29
CA VAL A 42 0.92 13.38 -0.49
C VAL A 42 0.49 14.65 0.22
N ALA A 43 -0.71 15.17 -0.09
CA ALA A 43 -1.22 16.39 0.52
C ALA A 43 -1.40 16.22 2.03
N GLY A 44 -1.98 15.10 2.49
CA GLY A 44 -2.24 14.87 3.91
C GLY A 44 -0.98 14.67 4.73
N GLY A 45 0.05 14.04 4.15
CA GLY A 45 1.37 13.96 4.79
C GLY A 45 2.05 15.33 4.85
N HIS A 46 2.05 16.07 3.74
CA HIS A 46 2.69 17.38 3.62
C HIS A 46 1.88 18.53 4.26
N THR A 47 0.68 18.29 4.80
CA THR A 47 0.04 19.21 5.76
C THR A 47 0.91 19.41 7.02
N PHE A 48 1.79 18.45 7.33
CA PHE A 48 2.60 18.44 8.54
C PHE A 48 4.11 18.58 8.29
N GLY A 49 4.81 19.17 9.26
CA GLY A 49 6.26 19.16 9.34
C GLY A 49 6.95 20.05 8.31
N LYS A 50 8.18 19.64 7.96
CA LYS A 50 9.07 20.35 7.04
C LYS A 50 10.13 19.42 6.45
N CYS A 51 10.74 19.86 5.35
CA CYS A 51 12.02 19.33 4.86
C CYS A 51 13.22 19.95 5.59
N HIS A 52 14.39 19.32 5.48
CA HIS A 52 15.63 19.78 6.12
C HIS A 52 16.82 19.80 5.12
N GLY A 53 17.43 20.96 4.97
CA GLY A 53 18.43 21.31 3.98
C GLY A 53 19.12 22.63 4.30
N ALA A 54 19.45 22.84 5.59
CA ALA A 54 19.99 24.10 6.10
C ALA A 54 21.35 24.51 5.52
N GLY A 55 22.09 23.58 4.91
CA GLY A 55 23.40 23.81 4.30
C GLY A 55 23.82 22.66 3.38
N ASP A 56 25.02 22.76 2.81
CA ASP A 56 25.56 21.81 1.84
C ASP A 56 25.51 20.36 2.37
N ALA A 57 24.97 19.46 1.56
CA ALA A 57 24.85 18.03 1.86
C ALA A 57 26.21 17.35 2.10
N SER A 58 27.33 17.93 1.62
CA SER A 58 28.67 17.44 1.92
C SER A 58 29.03 17.45 3.42
N ASN A 59 28.25 18.15 4.24
CA ASN A 59 28.41 18.17 5.69
C ASN A 59 27.81 16.93 6.38
N VAL A 60 27.00 16.14 5.68
CA VAL A 60 26.35 14.95 6.22
C VAL A 60 27.32 13.77 6.16
N GLY A 61 27.55 13.13 7.31
CA GLY A 61 28.40 11.95 7.45
C GLY A 61 27.80 10.67 6.84
N ALA A 62 28.44 9.54 7.15
CA ALA A 62 28.06 8.23 6.62
C ALA A 62 26.68 7.79 7.12
N GLU A 63 25.96 7.01 6.33
CA GLU A 63 24.73 6.34 6.75
C GLU A 63 24.98 5.36 7.91
N PRO A 64 23.95 4.95 8.67
CA PRO A 64 24.12 4.19 9.91
C PRO A 64 24.99 2.92 9.79
N GLU A 65 24.87 2.18 8.68
CA GLU A 65 25.63 0.94 8.46
C GLU A 65 27.10 1.17 8.09
N ALA A 66 27.47 2.38 7.66
CA ALA A 66 28.84 2.77 7.33
C ALA A 66 29.47 3.69 8.38
N GLU A 67 28.70 4.10 9.39
CA GLU A 67 29.17 4.97 10.46
C GLU A 67 29.98 4.21 11.52
N GLY A 68 30.88 4.92 12.20
CA GLY A 68 31.71 4.31 13.24
C GLY A 68 30.90 3.79 14.44
N LEU A 69 31.39 2.75 15.12
CA LEU A 69 30.77 2.14 16.30
C LEU A 69 30.36 3.15 17.39
N ILE A 70 31.08 4.27 17.49
CA ILE A 70 30.81 5.36 18.44
C ILE A 70 29.43 6.00 18.21
N ALA A 71 28.89 5.94 17.00
CA ALA A 71 27.55 6.44 16.68
C ALA A 71 26.41 5.54 17.19
N GLN A 72 26.70 4.34 17.70
CA GLN A 72 25.72 3.46 18.36
C GLN A 72 24.47 3.18 17.51
N GLY A 73 24.68 2.90 16.21
CA GLY A 73 23.60 2.60 15.26
C GLY A 73 22.88 3.82 14.70
N LEU A 74 23.33 5.04 15.03
CA LEU A 74 22.94 6.26 14.32
C LEU A 74 23.85 6.49 13.11
N GLY A 75 23.45 7.41 12.24
CA GLY A 75 24.21 7.84 11.07
C GLY A 75 23.79 9.24 10.62
N TRP A 76 24.29 9.65 9.46
CA TRP A 76 24.09 10.98 8.86
C TRP A 76 24.47 12.11 9.83
N LEU A 77 25.53 11.90 10.62
CA LEU A 77 26.00 12.89 11.58
C LEU A 77 26.48 14.14 10.84
N SER A 78 25.76 15.25 11.02
CA SER A 78 26.06 16.50 10.33
C SER A 78 27.16 17.28 11.04
N LYS A 79 28.13 17.77 10.26
CA LYS A 79 29.17 18.73 10.71
C LYS A 79 28.76 20.18 10.47
N PHE A 80 27.59 20.43 9.91
CA PHE A 80 27.10 21.77 9.62
C PHE A 80 26.62 22.44 10.91
N LEU A 81 27.36 23.46 11.37
CA LEU A 81 27.02 24.22 12.57
C LEU A 81 26.73 23.30 13.77
N SER A 82 25.54 23.36 14.37
CA SER A 82 25.19 22.49 15.49
C SER A 82 24.84 21.04 15.07
N GLY A 83 24.65 20.79 13.77
CA GLY A 83 24.31 19.51 13.19
C GLY A 83 22.86 19.05 13.44
N LYS A 84 22.02 19.90 14.05
CA LYS A 84 20.64 19.59 14.45
C LYS A 84 19.78 20.84 14.57
N GLY A 85 18.49 20.65 14.81
CA GLY A 85 17.55 21.75 14.96
C GLY A 85 17.44 22.59 13.68
N ASP A 86 17.62 23.91 13.79
CA ASP A 86 17.60 24.81 12.62
C ASP A 86 18.78 24.55 11.64
N ASP A 87 19.80 23.80 12.05
CA ASP A 87 20.96 23.41 11.23
C ASP A 87 20.85 21.99 10.64
N THR A 88 19.68 21.36 10.76
CA THR A 88 19.46 19.99 10.27
C THR A 88 19.56 19.91 8.75
N ILE A 89 20.21 18.85 8.26
CA ILE A 89 20.23 18.48 6.84
C ILE A 89 19.75 17.04 6.73
N THR A 90 18.79 16.79 5.84
CA THR A 90 18.27 15.44 5.55
C THR A 90 18.08 15.28 4.05
N SER A 91 17.02 15.85 3.48
CA SER A 91 16.73 15.78 2.05
C SER A 91 17.53 16.77 1.21
N GLY A 92 18.07 17.83 1.83
CA GLY A 92 18.66 18.97 1.13
C GLY A 92 17.62 20.01 0.69
N ILE A 93 16.35 19.65 0.51
CA ILE A 93 15.22 20.60 0.42
C ILE A 93 14.98 21.25 1.79
N GLU A 94 14.64 22.53 1.83
CA GLU A 94 14.48 23.30 3.08
C GLU A 94 13.19 24.11 3.10
N GLY A 95 12.34 23.84 4.10
CA GLY A 95 11.13 24.61 4.38
C GLY A 95 9.92 23.75 4.73
N SER A 96 8.89 24.40 5.26
CA SER A 96 7.59 23.80 5.56
C SER A 96 6.62 24.03 4.41
N TRP A 97 5.64 23.14 4.23
CA TRP A 97 4.58 23.33 3.24
C TRP A 97 3.48 24.29 3.73
N THR A 98 3.19 24.26 5.03
CA THR A 98 2.12 25.03 5.68
C THR A 98 2.70 26.05 6.67
N ALA A 99 1.92 27.08 6.99
CA ALA A 99 2.26 28.02 8.06
C ALA A 99 2.01 27.42 9.45
N ASN A 100 1.18 26.38 9.53
CA ASN A 100 0.82 25.66 10.75
C ASN A 100 1.28 24.18 10.72
N PRO A 101 2.60 23.89 10.66
CA PRO A 101 3.13 22.55 10.35
C PRO A 101 2.85 21.48 11.41
N THR A 102 2.21 21.81 12.53
CA THR A 102 1.87 20.87 13.61
C THR A 102 0.37 20.71 13.82
N ARG A 103 -0.45 21.19 12.87
CA ARG A 103 -1.91 21.15 12.95
C ARG A 103 -2.49 20.55 11.66
N TRP A 104 -3.51 19.71 11.81
CA TRP A 104 -4.32 19.28 10.68
C TRP A 104 -5.22 20.43 10.24
N ASP A 105 -5.08 20.85 8.98
CA ASP A 105 -5.97 21.75 8.29
C ASP A 105 -5.81 21.55 6.76
N ASN A 106 -6.45 22.41 5.97
CA ASN A 106 -6.41 22.35 4.50
C ASN A 106 -5.38 23.32 3.88
N GLU A 107 -4.48 23.88 4.70
CA GLU A 107 -3.60 24.99 4.29
C GLU A 107 -2.60 24.57 3.20
N TYR A 108 -2.25 23.28 3.12
CA TYR A 108 -1.47 22.73 2.00
C TYR A 108 -2.08 23.11 0.64
N PHE A 109 -3.40 22.90 0.47
CA PHE A 109 -4.07 23.23 -0.78
C PHE A 109 -4.30 24.73 -0.94
N ASP A 110 -4.57 25.47 0.15
CA ASP A 110 -4.69 26.93 0.12
C ASP A 110 -3.40 27.57 -0.42
N ILE A 111 -2.24 27.07 0.00
CA ILE A 111 -0.94 27.53 -0.47
C ILE A 111 -0.69 27.02 -1.90
N LEU A 112 -0.91 25.72 -2.18
CA LEU A 112 -0.65 25.11 -3.48
C LEU A 112 -1.38 25.83 -4.62
N PHE A 113 -2.66 26.15 -4.44
CA PHE A 113 -3.51 26.83 -5.43
C PHE A 113 -3.49 28.36 -5.30
N GLY A 114 -3.14 28.91 -4.15
CA GLY A 114 -3.22 30.34 -3.88
C GLY A 114 -2.08 31.19 -4.47
N TYR A 115 -1.00 30.57 -4.96
CA TYR A 115 0.18 31.28 -5.43
C TYR A 115 0.68 30.79 -6.78
N GLU A 116 1.33 31.68 -7.51
CA GLU A 116 2.28 31.28 -8.55
C GLU A 116 3.65 30.99 -7.92
N TRP A 117 4.48 30.19 -8.58
CA TRP A 117 5.65 29.56 -7.98
C TRP A 117 6.96 29.97 -8.68
N ASN A 118 7.97 30.35 -7.91
CA ASN A 118 9.35 30.49 -8.37
C ASN A 118 10.10 29.18 -8.16
N LEU A 119 10.80 28.70 -9.20
CA LEU A 119 11.78 27.63 -9.06
C LEU A 119 13.08 28.19 -8.49
N GLU A 120 13.51 27.68 -7.34
CA GLU A 120 14.67 28.18 -6.59
C GLU A 120 15.54 27.00 -6.11
N LYS A 121 16.77 27.32 -5.69
CA LYS A 121 17.64 26.37 -5.01
C LYS A 121 17.55 26.56 -3.49
N SER A 122 17.46 25.45 -2.78
CA SER A 122 17.59 25.41 -1.32
C SER A 122 19.00 25.86 -0.87
N PRO A 123 19.23 26.10 0.43
CA PRO A 123 20.58 26.33 0.95
C PRO A 123 21.56 25.16 0.68
N ALA A 124 21.06 23.94 0.50
CA ALA A 124 21.86 22.77 0.12
C ALA A 124 22.02 22.60 -1.41
N GLY A 125 21.42 23.47 -2.23
CA GLY A 125 21.48 23.38 -3.69
C GLY A 125 20.46 22.43 -4.32
N ALA A 126 19.45 21.96 -3.60
CA ALA A 126 18.34 21.16 -4.14
C ALA A 126 17.29 22.06 -4.82
N TRP A 127 16.66 21.59 -5.89
CA TRP A 127 15.52 22.27 -6.51
C TRP A 127 14.29 22.24 -5.59
N GLN A 128 13.65 23.40 -5.41
CA GLN A 128 12.38 23.54 -4.72
C GLN A 128 11.61 24.75 -5.26
N TRP A 129 10.35 24.86 -4.89
CA TRP A 129 9.47 25.93 -5.35
C TRP A 129 9.07 26.81 -4.17
N THR A 130 9.12 28.13 -4.33
CA THR A 130 8.65 29.08 -3.32
C THR A 130 7.52 29.95 -3.86
N PRO A 131 6.54 30.34 -3.03
CA PRO A 131 5.44 31.17 -3.48
C PRO A 131 5.93 32.57 -3.87
N ILE A 132 5.39 33.11 -4.96
CA ILE A 132 5.63 34.49 -5.38
C ILE A 132 4.79 35.41 -4.50
N ASN A 133 5.45 36.36 -3.80
CA ASN A 133 4.82 37.36 -2.93
C ASN A 133 3.83 36.74 -1.91
N PRO A 134 4.27 35.81 -1.04
CA PRO A 134 3.39 35.17 -0.08
C PRO A 134 2.83 36.19 0.90
N LYS A 135 1.57 35.99 1.30
CA LYS A 135 0.98 36.73 2.41
C LYS A 135 1.73 36.39 3.70
N GLU A 136 1.80 37.36 4.60
CA GLU A 136 2.45 37.23 5.92
C GLU A 136 1.86 36.08 6.77
N GLU A 137 0.57 35.77 6.59
CA GLU A 137 -0.13 34.68 7.26
C GLU A 137 0.25 33.28 6.73
N HIS A 138 0.75 33.19 5.48
CA HIS A 138 1.20 31.93 4.87
C HIS A 138 2.73 31.72 4.99
N LEU A 139 3.42 32.57 5.76
CA LEU A 139 4.80 32.33 6.16
C LEU A 139 4.83 31.39 7.37
N ALA A 140 5.69 30.37 7.32
CA ALA A 140 5.85 29.43 8.41
C ALA A 140 6.76 29.99 9.52
N PRO A 141 6.53 29.64 10.79
CA PRO A 141 7.52 29.88 11.83
C PRO A 141 8.76 29.03 11.57
N SER A 142 9.95 29.58 11.88
CA SER A 142 11.17 28.78 11.96
C SER A 142 11.01 27.74 13.07
N ALA A 143 11.43 26.50 12.80
CA ALA A 143 11.14 25.36 13.68
C ALA A 143 11.63 25.56 15.13
N HIS A 144 12.80 26.20 15.32
CA HIS A 144 13.37 26.44 16.66
C HIS A 144 13.39 27.92 17.08
N ASN A 145 12.76 28.82 16.30
CA ASN A 145 12.65 30.23 16.65
C ASN A 145 11.28 30.80 16.25
N PRO A 146 10.33 30.93 17.19
CA PRO A 146 8.97 31.38 16.89
C PRO A 146 8.91 32.86 16.46
N ASN A 147 9.96 33.65 16.69
CA ASN A 147 10.02 35.05 16.28
C ASN A 147 10.55 35.22 14.85
N LYS A 148 11.00 34.14 14.22
CA LYS A 148 11.49 34.14 12.84
C LYS A 148 10.45 33.47 11.96
N LYS A 149 10.06 34.14 10.88
CA LYS A 149 9.25 33.54 9.82
C LYS A 149 10.08 33.24 8.59
N VAL A 150 9.71 32.18 7.88
CA VAL A 150 10.33 31.71 6.64
C VAL A 150 9.26 31.46 5.59
N LYS A 151 9.65 31.51 4.31
CA LYS A 151 8.75 31.15 3.22
C LYS A 151 8.37 29.67 3.34
N THR A 152 7.11 29.36 3.05
CA THR A 152 6.69 27.99 2.75
C THR A 152 7.24 27.56 1.40
N ILE A 153 7.24 26.24 1.16
CA ILE A 153 7.81 25.63 -0.03
C ILE A 153 6.88 24.57 -0.60
N MET A 154 7.11 24.22 -1.85
CA MET A 154 6.60 23.01 -2.49
C MET A 154 7.77 22.29 -3.18
N THR A 155 7.73 20.96 -3.20
CA THR A 155 8.62 20.17 -4.06
C THR A 155 8.11 20.12 -5.49
N THR A 156 8.91 19.63 -6.44
CA THR A 156 8.42 19.38 -7.81
C THR A 156 7.29 18.35 -7.81
N ALA A 157 7.35 17.37 -6.91
CA ALA A 157 6.29 16.38 -6.72
C ALA A 157 4.99 16.99 -6.17
N ASP A 158 5.08 18.01 -5.31
CA ASP A 158 3.90 18.74 -4.83
C ASP A 158 3.22 19.53 -5.94
N LEU A 159 3.99 20.22 -6.78
CA LEU A 159 3.40 20.96 -7.90
C LEU A 159 2.69 20.02 -8.90
N ALA A 160 3.08 18.75 -8.97
CA ALA A 160 2.39 17.75 -9.77
C ALA A 160 0.94 17.56 -9.31
N MET A 161 0.66 17.70 -8.01
CA MET A 161 -0.70 17.61 -7.46
C MET A 161 -1.61 18.70 -8.01
N ARG A 162 -1.07 19.85 -8.41
CA ARG A 162 -1.82 20.95 -9.03
C ARG A 162 -1.82 20.89 -10.56
N MET A 163 -0.66 20.63 -11.16
CA MET A 163 -0.45 20.87 -12.59
C MET A 163 -0.74 19.66 -13.48
N ASP A 164 -0.70 18.44 -12.94
CA ASP A 164 -1.04 17.25 -13.71
C ASP A 164 -2.55 17.22 -14.01
N PRO A 165 -2.97 16.87 -15.25
CA PRO A 165 -4.37 16.91 -15.66
C PRO A 165 -5.27 15.87 -14.95
N ILE A 166 -4.70 14.86 -14.29
CA ILE A 166 -5.43 13.87 -13.51
C ILE A 166 -5.43 14.26 -12.02
N TYR A 167 -4.29 14.66 -11.47
CA TYR A 167 -4.20 15.06 -10.06
C TYR A 167 -4.81 16.42 -9.77
N GLY A 168 -4.64 17.41 -10.66
CA GLY A 168 -5.17 18.76 -10.49
C GLY A 168 -6.67 18.80 -10.16
N PRO A 169 -7.55 18.12 -10.92
CA PRO A 169 -8.97 18.02 -10.59
C PRO A 169 -9.27 17.35 -9.25
N ILE A 170 -8.51 16.32 -8.87
CA ILE A 170 -8.68 15.62 -7.58
C ILE A 170 -8.26 16.55 -6.43
N SER A 171 -7.09 17.17 -6.54
CA SER A 171 -6.58 18.15 -5.57
C SER A 171 -7.53 19.33 -5.42
N LYS A 172 -8.10 19.83 -6.52
CA LYS A 172 -9.10 20.89 -6.48
C LYS A 172 -10.37 20.43 -5.76
N HIS A 173 -10.83 19.22 -6.02
CA HIS A 173 -11.98 18.66 -5.29
C HIS A 173 -11.71 18.58 -3.78
N PHE A 174 -10.54 18.09 -3.37
CA PHE A 174 -10.13 18.04 -1.96
C PHE A 174 -9.94 19.42 -1.34
N HIS A 175 -9.45 20.40 -2.12
CA HIS A 175 -9.37 21.79 -1.69
C HIS A 175 -10.75 22.37 -1.39
N GLU A 176 -11.71 22.16 -2.28
CA GLU A 176 -13.09 22.66 -2.15
C GLU A 176 -13.93 21.84 -1.15
N ASN A 177 -13.50 20.62 -0.79
CA ASN A 177 -14.22 19.68 0.07
C ASN A 177 -13.28 19.05 1.12
N PRO A 178 -12.90 19.80 2.17
CA PRO A 178 -11.93 19.34 3.17
C PRO A 178 -12.34 18.05 3.92
N ASP A 179 -13.65 17.83 4.11
CA ASP A 179 -14.14 16.59 4.74
C ASP A 179 -13.90 15.36 3.85
N ALA A 180 -14.05 15.51 2.53
CA ALA A 180 -13.76 14.43 1.58
C ALA A 180 -12.25 14.13 1.54
N PHE A 181 -11.42 15.17 1.65
CA PHE A 181 -9.97 15.02 1.79
C PHE A 181 -9.60 14.27 3.07
N ALA A 182 -10.18 14.66 4.21
CA ALA A 182 -9.90 14.02 5.50
C ALA A 182 -10.28 12.53 5.51
N ASP A 183 -11.46 12.16 4.98
CA ASP A 183 -11.86 10.75 4.86
C ASP A 183 -10.94 9.97 3.90
N ALA A 184 -10.63 10.54 2.73
CA ALA A 184 -9.74 9.92 1.76
C ALA A 184 -8.33 9.69 2.34
N PHE A 185 -7.77 10.69 3.04
CA PHE A 185 -6.46 10.57 3.68
C PHE A 185 -6.49 9.53 4.79
N ALA A 186 -7.49 9.54 5.68
CA ALA A 186 -7.60 8.56 6.75
C ALA A 186 -7.68 7.12 6.21
N ARG A 187 -8.48 6.88 5.17
CA ARG A 187 -8.61 5.57 4.52
C ARG A 187 -7.33 5.15 3.80
N ALA A 188 -6.70 6.06 3.06
CA ALA A 188 -5.46 5.78 2.35
C ALA A 188 -4.28 5.54 3.33
N TRP A 189 -4.22 6.28 4.44
CA TRP A 189 -3.25 6.09 5.50
C TRP A 189 -3.42 4.73 6.20
N PHE A 190 -4.66 4.36 6.51
CA PHE A 190 -4.96 3.03 7.05
C PHE A 190 -4.52 1.93 6.08
N LYS A 191 -4.88 2.04 4.79
CA LYS A 191 -4.43 1.10 3.76
C LYS A 191 -2.90 1.04 3.67
N LEU A 192 -2.21 2.19 3.62
CA LEU A 192 -0.75 2.27 3.53
C LEU A 192 -0.06 1.46 4.62
N THR A 193 -0.55 1.59 5.85
CA THR A 193 0.06 1.01 7.06
C THR A 193 -0.42 -0.42 7.36
N HIS A 194 -1.36 -0.97 6.58
CA HIS A 194 -1.95 -2.29 6.83
C HIS A 194 -2.02 -3.20 5.59
N ARG A 195 -1.62 -2.72 4.40
CA ARG A 195 -1.71 -3.45 3.11
C ARG A 195 -0.91 -4.76 3.07
N ASP A 196 0.09 -4.91 3.93
CA ASP A 196 0.98 -6.07 4.04
C ASP A 196 0.69 -6.97 5.26
N LEU A 197 -0.36 -6.65 6.03
CA LEU A 197 -0.79 -7.46 7.17
C LEU A 197 -1.60 -8.70 6.76
N GLY A 198 -1.97 -8.84 5.49
CA GLY A 198 -2.78 -9.96 5.01
C GLY A 198 -4.24 -9.89 5.48
N PRO A 199 -4.90 -11.06 5.67
CA PRO A 199 -6.32 -11.11 6.02
C PRO A 199 -6.64 -10.41 7.34
N LYS A 200 -7.83 -9.80 7.42
CA LYS A 200 -8.32 -9.10 8.61
C LYS A 200 -8.36 -9.98 9.88
N SER A 201 -8.37 -11.31 9.75
CA SER A 201 -8.24 -12.24 10.88
C SER A 201 -6.89 -12.15 11.61
N ARG A 202 -5.88 -11.49 11.04
CA ARG A 202 -4.59 -11.21 11.68
C ARG A 202 -4.57 -9.91 12.48
N TYR A 203 -5.62 -9.09 12.39
CA TYR A 203 -5.64 -7.77 13.02
C TYR A 203 -6.01 -7.94 14.50
N LEU A 204 -5.27 -7.26 15.38
CA LEU A 204 -5.39 -7.39 16.83
C LEU A 204 -5.63 -6.02 17.46
N GLY A 205 -6.28 -6.02 18.63
CA GLY A 205 -6.50 -4.81 19.42
C GLY A 205 -7.90 -4.20 19.24
N PRO A 206 -8.25 -3.22 20.09
CA PRO A 206 -9.61 -2.67 20.17
C PRO A 206 -9.95 -1.67 19.07
N GLU A 207 -8.95 -1.17 18.33
CA GLU A 207 -9.10 -0.10 17.32
C GLU A 207 -9.24 -0.63 15.89
N VAL A 208 -9.35 -1.95 15.70
CA VAL A 208 -9.55 -2.55 14.37
C VAL A 208 -10.85 -2.02 13.76
N PRO A 209 -10.81 -1.39 12.56
CA PRO A 209 -12.01 -0.87 11.92
C PRO A 209 -13.04 -1.98 11.67
N LYS A 210 -14.31 -1.67 11.96
CA LYS A 210 -15.42 -2.61 11.71
C LYS A 210 -15.68 -2.80 10.23
N GLU A 211 -15.50 -1.75 9.43
CA GLU A 211 -15.65 -1.79 7.97
C GLU A 211 -14.68 -2.82 7.35
N ASP A 212 -15.20 -3.59 6.40
CA ASP A 212 -14.44 -4.51 5.57
C ASP A 212 -14.04 -3.78 4.28
N LEU A 213 -12.75 -3.71 3.99
CA LEU A 213 -12.23 -2.96 2.85
C LEU A 213 -11.85 -3.92 1.72
N ILE A 214 -12.20 -3.56 0.48
CA ILE A 214 -12.02 -4.44 -0.69
C ILE A 214 -10.56 -4.91 -0.87
N TRP A 215 -9.57 -4.07 -0.55
CA TRP A 215 -8.15 -4.39 -0.68
C TRP A 215 -7.67 -5.45 0.32
N GLN A 216 -8.45 -5.77 1.36
CA GLN A 216 -8.13 -6.80 2.36
C GLN A 216 -8.42 -8.23 1.86
N ASP A 217 -8.93 -8.39 0.63
CA ASP A 217 -9.33 -9.68 0.06
C ASP A 217 -10.22 -10.48 1.02
N VAL A 218 -11.22 -9.80 1.61
CA VAL A 218 -12.07 -10.32 2.68
C VAL A 218 -12.71 -11.65 2.29
N VAL A 219 -12.72 -12.59 3.24
CA VAL A 219 -13.39 -13.88 3.12
C VAL A 219 -14.60 -13.87 4.04
N PRO A 220 -15.81 -14.23 3.55
CA PRO A 220 -16.99 -14.31 4.38
C PRO A 220 -16.81 -15.29 5.53
N LYS A 221 -17.45 -15.01 6.67
CA LYS A 221 -17.50 -15.96 7.79
C LYS A 221 -18.30 -17.20 7.37
N ALA A 222 -17.85 -18.38 7.80
CA ALA A 222 -18.60 -19.60 7.61
C ALA A 222 -19.93 -19.53 8.39
N GLU A 223 -21.00 -20.05 7.79
CA GLU A 223 -22.33 -20.15 8.39
C GLU A 223 -22.63 -21.62 8.77
N GLY A 224 -23.16 -21.82 9.98
CA GLY A 224 -23.56 -23.15 10.47
C GLY A 224 -22.40 -23.98 11.04
N GLU A 225 -22.69 -25.26 11.31
CA GLU A 225 -21.68 -26.21 11.79
C GLU A 225 -20.74 -26.64 10.65
N LEU A 226 -19.45 -26.70 10.96
CA LEU A 226 -18.43 -27.25 10.06
C LEU A 226 -18.56 -28.76 9.95
N ILE A 227 -18.20 -29.31 8.79
CA ILE A 227 -18.13 -30.75 8.56
C ILE A 227 -17.23 -31.47 9.59
N ASN A 228 -17.59 -32.71 9.94
CA ASN A 228 -16.81 -33.56 10.83
C ASN A 228 -16.02 -34.65 10.06
N GLU A 229 -15.36 -35.55 10.79
CA GLU A 229 -14.56 -36.62 10.18
C GLU A 229 -15.37 -37.58 9.29
N ASN A 230 -16.59 -37.94 9.69
CA ASN A 230 -17.46 -38.81 8.90
C ASN A 230 -17.92 -38.12 7.60
N ASP A 231 -18.21 -36.82 7.69
CA ASP A 231 -18.54 -35.98 6.53
C ASP A 231 -17.37 -35.94 5.54
N ILE A 232 -16.13 -35.78 6.04
CA ILE A 232 -14.91 -35.79 5.22
C ILE A 232 -14.74 -37.12 4.50
N GLU A 233 -14.87 -38.26 5.17
CA GLU A 233 -14.73 -39.59 4.53
C GLU A 233 -15.81 -39.85 3.48
N THR A 234 -17.03 -39.33 3.71
CA THR A 234 -18.11 -39.35 2.72
C THR A 234 -17.73 -38.54 1.47
N LEU A 235 -17.23 -37.32 1.65
CA LEU A 235 -16.78 -36.46 0.56
C LEU A 235 -15.61 -37.07 -0.21
N LYS A 236 -14.61 -37.67 0.48
CA LYS A 236 -13.49 -38.38 -0.17
C LYS A 236 -14.00 -39.50 -1.07
N THR A 237 -14.97 -40.27 -0.59
CA THR A 237 -15.60 -41.36 -1.38
C THR A 237 -16.27 -40.82 -2.64
N GLN A 238 -17.05 -39.72 -2.52
CA GLN A 238 -17.69 -39.06 -3.67
C GLN A 238 -16.66 -38.51 -4.67
N ILE A 239 -15.58 -37.90 -4.19
CA ILE A 239 -14.48 -37.41 -5.02
C ILE A 239 -13.81 -38.54 -5.80
N LEU A 240 -13.54 -39.68 -5.16
CA LEU A 240 -12.93 -40.85 -5.82
C LEU A 240 -13.83 -41.44 -6.90
N ALA A 241 -15.16 -41.37 -6.73
CA ALA A 241 -16.15 -41.82 -7.70
C ALA A 241 -16.37 -40.85 -8.88
N SER A 242 -15.85 -39.61 -8.81
CA SER A 242 -16.09 -38.55 -9.81
C SER A 242 -15.34 -38.72 -11.15
N ASN A 243 -14.55 -39.79 -11.31
CA ASN A 243 -13.66 -40.03 -12.45
C ASN A 243 -12.64 -38.90 -12.71
N LEU A 244 -12.31 -38.10 -11.69
CA LEU A 244 -11.18 -37.17 -11.75
C LEU A 244 -9.87 -37.91 -11.49
N SER A 245 -8.83 -37.58 -12.28
CA SER A 245 -7.51 -38.21 -12.12
C SER A 245 -6.77 -37.63 -10.91
N VAL A 246 -5.79 -38.39 -10.39
CA VAL A 246 -4.90 -37.92 -9.31
C VAL A 246 -4.24 -36.59 -9.71
N SER A 247 -3.72 -36.52 -10.93
CA SER A 247 -3.06 -35.31 -11.45
C SER A 247 -4.00 -34.11 -11.49
N GLN A 248 -5.26 -34.28 -11.94
CA GLN A 248 -6.24 -33.20 -12.00
C GLN A 248 -6.57 -32.63 -10.61
N LEU A 249 -6.77 -33.51 -9.63
CA LEU A 249 -7.11 -33.13 -8.25
C LEU A 249 -5.94 -32.44 -7.56
N VAL A 250 -4.73 -33.01 -7.64
CA VAL A 250 -3.50 -32.43 -7.08
C VAL A 250 -3.22 -31.07 -7.73
N PHE A 251 -3.27 -30.98 -9.05
CA PHE A 251 -3.01 -29.74 -9.76
C PHE A 251 -4.02 -28.63 -9.41
N THR A 252 -5.32 -28.96 -9.33
CA THR A 252 -6.35 -27.97 -8.97
C THR A 252 -6.19 -27.47 -7.54
N ALA A 253 -5.87 -28.36 -6.59
CA ALA A 253 -5.60 -27.97 -5.20
C ALA A 253 -4.33 -27.10 -5.11
N TRP A 254 -3.25 -27.48 -5.81
CA TRP A 254 -2.02 -26.70 -5.87
C TRP A 254 -2.24 -25.33 -6.50
N ALA A 255 -2.92 -25.24 -7.64
CA ALA A 255 -3.24 -23.99 -8.32
C ALA A 255 -4.03 -23.03 -7.41
N SER A 256 -4.91 -23.56 -6.56
CA SER A 256 -5.66 -22.77 -5.59
C SER A 256 -4.78 -22.26 -4.45
N ALA A 257 -3.96 -23.15 -3.86
CA ALA A 257 -3.17 -22.84 -2.66
C ALA A 257 -1.88 -22.05 -2.94
N SER A 258 -1.22 -22.29 -4.07
CA SER A 258 0.12 -21.76 -4.39
C SER A 258 0.15 -20.26 -4.71
N THR A 259 -1.01 -19.60 -4.73
CA THR A 259 -1.10 -18.14 -4.83
C THR A 259 -0.68 -17.44 -3.53
N TYR A 260 -0.58 -18.17 -2.41
CA TYR A 260 -0.13 -17.61 -1.15
C TYR A 260 1.30 -17.09 -1.26
N ARG A 261 1.53 -15.90 -0.72
CA ARG A 261 2.88 -15.32 -0.57
C ARG A 261 3.05 -14.72 0.82
N ASP A 262 4.12 -15.10 1.50
CA ASP A 262 4.31 -14.72 2.91
C ASP A 262 4.70 -13.25 3.10
N SER A 263 5.21 -12.62 2.04
CA SER A 263 5.66 -11.22 2.02
C SER A 263 4.57 -10.24 2.45
N ASP A 264 3.33 -10.44 1.99
CA ASP A 264 2.18 -9.61 2.35
C ASP A 264 0.95 -10.44 2.79
N LYS A 265 1.14 -11.77 2.88
CA LYS A 265 0.15 -12.75 3.34
C LYS A 265 -1.13 -12.79 2.50
N ARG A 266 -1.08 -12.32 1.24
CA ARG A 266 -2.17 -12.45 0.27
C ARG A 266 -2.16 -13.82 -0.39
N GLY A 267 -3.27 -14.14 -1.06
CA GLY A 267 -3.46 -15.39 -1.79
C GLY A 267 -3.79 -16.57 -0.88
N GLY A 268 -3.62 -17.78 -1.42
CA GLY A 268 -4.00 -19.04 -0.79
C GLY A 268 -5.38 -19.54 -1.21
N ALA A 269 -5.72 -20.75 -0.76
CA ALA A 269 -6.94 -21.44 -1.18
C ALA A 269 -8.24 -20.87 -0.54
N ASN A 270 -8.13 -20.13 0.56
CA ASN A 270 -9.30 -19.61 1.27
C ASN A 270 -10.09 -18.62 0.40
N GLY A 271 -11.42 -18.75 0.40
CA GLY A 271 -12.33 -18.02 -0.49
C GLY A 271 -12.55 -18.68 -1.87
N ALA A 272 -11.80 -19.73 -2.22
CA ALA A 272 -11.88 -20.43 -3.51
C ALA A 272 -11.82 -19.48 -4.71
N ARG A 273 -10.92 -18.48 -4.64
CA ARG A 273 -10.78 -17.44 -5.67
C ARG A 273 -10.36 -18.00 -7.03
N ILE A 274 -9.81 -19.21 -7.08
CA ILE A 274 -9.47 -19.91 -8.32
C ILE A 274 -10.65 -20.04 -9.29
N ARG A 275 -11.90 -20.09 -8.79
CA ARG A 275 -13.10 -20.13 -9.65
C ARG A 275 -13.55 -18.76 -10.17
N LEU A 276 -12.98 -17.68 -9.65
CA LEU A 276 -13.36 -16.30 -9.95
C LEU A 276 -12.35 -15.66 -10.89
N ALA A 277 -12.77 -14.57 -11.55
CA ALA A 277 -11.84 -13.74 -12.30
C ALA A 277 -10.87 -13.02 -11.32
N PRO A 278 -9.59 -12.84 -11.68
CA PRO A 278 -8.97 -13.30 -12.92
C PRO A 278 -8.40 -14.74 -12.85
N GLN A 279 -8.35 -15.36 -11.67
CA GLN A 279 -7.61 -16.63 -11.47
C GLN A 279 -8.12 -17.78 -12.34
N LYS A 280 -9.43 -17.85 -12.61
CA LYS A 280 -10.03 -18.88 -13.47
C LYS A 280 -9.53 -18.84 -14.92
N ASP A 281 -9.02 -17.70 -15.37
CA ASP A 281 -8.58 -17.45 -16.75
C ASP A 281 -7.05 -17.37 -16.87
N TRP A 282 -6.30 -17.58 -15.79
CA TRP A 282 -4.84 -17.61 -15.85
C TRP A 282 -4.36 -18.81 -16.67
N GLU A 283 -3.38 -18.56 -17.56
CA GLU A 283 -2.76 -19.61 -18.37
C GLU A 283 -2.20 -20.75 -17.51
N ALA A 284 -1.56 -20.40 -16.39
CA ALA A 284 -1.04 -21.36 -15.42
C ALA A 284 -2.12 -22.24 -14.75
N ASN A 285 -3.40 -21.86 -14.83
CA ASN A 285 -4.53 -22.59 -14.23
C ASN A 285 -5.38 -23.32 -15.28
N GLN A 286 -4.91 -23.42 -16.53
CA GLN A 286 -5.63 -24.12 -17.59
C GLN A 286 -5.99 -25.57 -17.19
N GLY A 287 -7.22 -25.98 -17.49
CA GLY A 287 -7.73 -27.32 -17.17
C GLY A 287 -8.31 -27.49 -15.76
N THR A 288 -8.25 -26.47 -14.89
CA THR A 288 -8.88 -26.52 -13.55
C THR A 288 -10.40 -26.34 -13.59
N ALA A 289 -10.94 -25.59 -14.56
CA ALA A 289 -12.37 -25.28 -14.61
C ALA A 289 -13.29 -26.52 -14.67
N PRO A 290 -13.03 -27.55 -15.50
CA PRO A 290 -13.82 -28.79 -15.47
C PRO A 290 -13.75 -29.54 -14.13
N VAL A 291 -12.62 -29.46 -13.43
CA VAL A 291 -12.42 -30.08 -12.11
C VAL A 291 -13.27 -29.36 -11.07
N ILE A 292 -13.19 -28.02 -11.05
CA ILE A 292 -13.97 -27.17 -10.15
C ILE A 292 -15.47 -27.40 -10.37
N ALA A 293 -15.95 -27.46 -11.61
CA ALA A 293 -17.36 -27.71 -11.92
C ALA A 293 -17.86 -29.06 -11.37
N LYS A 294 -17.03 -30.11 -11.41
CA LYS A 294 -17.36 -31.41 -10.80
C LYS A 294 -17.38 -31.33 -9.27
N LEU A 295 -16.43 -30.63 -8.66
CA LEU A 295 -16.41 -30.42 -7.21
C LEU A 295 -17.61 -29.59 -6.75
N GLU A 296 -18.04 -28.58 -7.51
CA GLU A 296 -19.26 -27.82 -7.24
C GLU A 296 -20.53 -28.70 -7.26
N ALA A 297 -20.59 -29.68 -8.16
CA ALA A 297 -21.71 -30.63 -8.17
C ALA A 297 -21.74 -31.49 -6.90
N ILE A 298 -20.58 -32.03 -6.49
CA ILE A 298 -20.42 -32.79 -5.24
C ILE A 298 -20.80 -31.92 -4.03
N GLN A 299 -20.33 -30.67 -4.01
CA GLN A 299 -20.65 -29.71 -2.94
C GLN A 299 -22.15 -29.49 -2.82
N LYS A 300 -22.85 -29.27 -3.95
CA LYS A 300 -24.29 -29.04 -3.98
C LYS A 300 -25.06 -30.25 -3.48
N GLU A 301 -24.67 -31.45 -3.88
CA GLU A 301 -25.28 -32.70 -3.43
C GLU A 301 -25.12 -32.89 -1.93
N PHE A 302 -23.88 -32.79 -1.41
CA PHE A 302 -23.61 -32.92 0.02
C PHE A 302 -24.40 -31.89 0.85
N ASN A 303 -24.34 -30.61 0.48
CA ASN A 303 -25.01 -29.52 1.19
C ASN A 303 -26.54 -29.61 1.14
N ALA A 304 -27.12 -30.30 0.15
CA ALA A 304 -28.56 -30.55 0.09
C ALA A 304 -29.00 -31.73 0.96
N SER A 305 -28.11 -32.70 1.20
CA SER A 305 -28.38 -33.91 1.98
C SER A 305 -27.97 -33.84 3.46
N SER A 306 -27.16 -32.85 3.85
CA SER A 306 -26.59 -32.72 5.18
C SER A 306 -27.08 -31.47 5.92
N ASN A 307 -27.16 -31.57 7.25
CA ASN A 307 -27.39 -30.41 8.12
C ASN A 307 -26.13 -29.54 8.27
N ARG A 308 -24.97 -30.05 7.85
CA ARG A 308 -23.69 -29.31 7.80
C ARG A 308 -23.35 -28.94 6.36
N LYS A 309 -22.59 -27.87 6.20
CA LYS A 309 -22.18 -27.38 4.88
C LYS A 309 -20.67 -27.47 4.72
N VAL A 310 -20.25 -27.87 3.51
CA VAL A 310 -18.85 -27.76 3.08
C VAL A 310 -18.70 -26.60 2.09
N SER A 311 -17.64 -25.81 2.27
CA SER A 311 -17.28 -24.76 1.32
C SER A 311 -16.56 -25.35 0.11
N LEU A 312 -16.63 -24.70 -1.05
CA LEU A 312 -15.87 -25.15 -2.22
C LEU A 312 -14.36 -25.01 -1.98
N ALA A 313 -13.94 -24.05 -1.15
CA ALA A 313 -12.54 -23.87 -0.77
C ALA A 313 -12.01 -25.11 -0.05
N ASP A 314 -12.75 -25.60 0.95
CA ASP A 314 -12.40 -26.83 1.65
C ASP A 314 -12.46 -28.03 0.71
N LEU A 315 -13.49 -28.12 -0.14
CA LEU A 315 -13.65 -29.26 -1.03
C LEU A 315 -12.53 -29.39 -2.07
N ILE A 316 -12.00 -28.26 -2.58
CA ILE A 316 -10.81 -28.24 -3.45
C ILE A 316 -9.59 -28.80 -2.72
N VAL A 317 -9.38 -28.42 -1.45
CA VAL A 317 -8.24 -28.89 -0.66
C VAL A 317 -8.40 -30.37 -0.29
N ILE A 318 -9.59 -30.78 0.18
CA ILE A 318 -9.93 -32.17 0.47
C ILE A 318 -9.72 -33.04 -0.77
N ALA A 319 -10.11 -32.57 -1.95
CA ALA A 319 -9.88 -33.24 -3.22
C ALA A 319 -8.38 -33.47 -3.51
N GLY A 320 -7.53 -32.48 -3.26
CA GLY A 320 -6.08 -32.61 -3.33
C GLY A 320 -5.53 -33.66 -2.36
N CYS A 321 -5.92 -33.59 -1.08
CA CYS A 321 -5.51 -34.56 -0.06
C CYS A 321 -5.94 -35.99 -0.43
N THR A 322 -7.19 -36.17 -0.87
CA THR A 322 -7.74 -37.45 -1.34
C THR A 322 -6.90 -38.04 -2.48
N ALA A 323 -6.46 -37.20 -3.41
CA ALA A 323 -5.65 -37.63 -4.54
C ALA A 323 -4.24 -38.06 -4.12
N ILE A 324 -3.63 -37.36 -3.15
CA ILE A 324 -2.33 -37.74 -2.57
C ILE A 324 -2.45 -39.09 -1.84
N GLU A 325 -3.48 -39.26 -1.00
CA GLU A 325 -3.76 -40.53 -0.32
C GLU A 325 -3.96 -41.69 -1.32
N LYS A 326 -4.72 -41.46 -2.39
CA LYS A 326 -4.90 -42.46 -3.47
C LYS A 326 -3.58 -42.80 -4.16
N GLY A 327 -2.76 -41.80 -4.44
CA GLY A 327 -1.44 -41.97 -5.05
C GLY A 327 -0.50 -42.80 -4.17
N ALA A 328 -0.45 -42.50 -2.87
CA ALA A 328 0.36 -43.24 -1.90
C ALA A 328 -0.05 -44.72 -1.81
N LYS A 329 -1.36 -44.99 -1.70
CA LYS A 329 -1.91 -46.36 -1.69
C LYS A 329 -1.56 -47.14 -2.95
N ALA A 330 -1.64 -46.51 -4.12
CA ALA A 330 -1.27 -47.14 -5.38
C ALA A 330 0.23 -47.45 -5.48
N ALA A 331 1.08 -46.72 -4.75
CA ALA A 331 2.51 -46.95 -4.65
C ALA A 331 2.89 -47.97 -3.55
N GLY A 332 1.92 -48.49 -2.78
CA GLY A 332 2.15 -49.52 -1.75
C GLY A 332 2.46 -48.99 -0.35
N PHE A 333 2.13 -47.72 -0.07
CA PHE A 333 2.20 -47.13 1.27
C PHE A 333 0.82 -47.05 1.94
#